data_AF-Q3JNF4-F1
#
_entry.id   AF-Q3JNF4-F1
#
_cell.length_a   1.000
_cell.length_b   1.000
_cell.length_c   1.000
_cell.angle_alpha   90.00
_cell.angle_beta   90.00
_cell.angle_gamma   90.00
#
_symmetry.space_group_name_H-M   'P 1'
#
loop_
_entity.id
_entity.type
_entity.pdbx_description
1 polymer ?
#
loop_
_entity_poly.entity_id
_entity_poly.type
_entity_poly.pdbx_seq_one_letter_code
_entity_poly.pdbx_strand_id
1 'polypeptide(L)'
;MRTRRDRRAGRADRRARRRDVLADRPARQRGVASQPNPTPFAMPTASMTPNPFLSGSPEHAAAAGPLAAFAALPTGMQLAFAIVLGLVVGSFINVVVHRLPIMMKRAWLAEIAEATDAPCVDDGLPARYNLCVPRSACPHCGHALRAWENVPVLSYIALRGRCRHCRTPIGARYPLIELASGALAAGALALFGPSGAALAAFGLCAALLAMSAIDMQTGFLPDSLTLPLLWAGLCVNLWGTFASLRAAVIGAIAGYLFLWCILWLFKLLRGIEGIGYGDLKLLAALGAWLGWEALPQVVLIAAVAGAAVGLVATWRGRMRFEEPLPFGPFLAAGGAATLFFGTPFYLLLGG
;
A
#
# COMPACT_ATOMS: atom_id res chain seq x y z
N MET A 1 41.10 4.00 -32.72
CA MET A 1 41.23 5.46 -32.92
C MET A 1 40.12 5.96 -33.85
N ARG A 2 38.99 6.44 -33.30
CA ARG A 2 37.98 7.19 -34.07
C ARG A 2 38.29 8.67 -33.91
N THR A 3 38.55 9.35 -35.02
CA THR A 3 39.13 10.69 -35.05
C THR A 3 38.13 11.74 -34.58
N ARG A 4 38.63 12.84 -34.00
CA ARG A 4 37.87 14.02 -33.52
C ARG A 4 36.93 14.65 -34.57
N ARG A 5 37.02 14.23 -35.84
CA ARG A 5 36.21 14.74 -36.97
C ARG A 5 34.78 14.19 -36.96
N ASP A 6 34.57 12.92 -36.60
CA ASP A 6 33.24 12.29 -36.60
C ASP A 6 32.32 12.84 -35.51
N ARG A 7 32.88 13.22 -34.35
CA ARG A 7 32.10 13.82 -33.25
C ARG A 7 31.58 15.24 -33.57
N ARG A 8 32.19 15.95 -34.53
CA ARG A 8 31.71 17.29 -34.95
C ARG A 8 30.56 17.21 -35.96
N ALA A 9 30.56 16.20 -36.85
CA ALA A 9 29.50 16.01 -37.83
C ALA A 9 28.13 15.70 -37.18
N GLY A 10 28.10 14.79 -36.19
CA GLY A 10 26.85 14.44 -35.49
C GLY A 10 26.26 15.56 -34.61
N ARG A 11 27.06 16.57 -34.23
CA ARG A 11 26.61 17.71 -33.41
C ARG A 11 25.99 18.83 -34.27
N ALA A 12 26.40 18.96 -35.53
CA ALA A 12 25.83 19.91 -36.48
C ALA A 12 24.42 19.47 -36.94
N ASP A 13 24.23 18.17 -37.18
CA ASP A 13 22.96 17.60 -37.65
C ASP A 13 21.82 17.71 -36.61
N ARG A 14 22.14 17.60 -35.31
CA ARG A 14 21.16 17.80 -34.22
C ARG A 14 20.74 19.26 -34.02
N ARG A 15 21.53 20.24 -34.49
CA ARG A 15 21.15 21.67 -34.42
C ARG A 15 20.25 22.09 -35.58
N ALA A 16 20.37 21.46 -36.74
CA ALA A 16 19.49 21.71 -37.89
C ALA A 16 18.04 21.27 -37.59
N ARG A 17 17.84 20.04 -37.08
CA ARG A 17 16.50 19.52 -36.74
C ARG A 17 15.76 20.26 -35.61
N ARG A 18 16.46 21.07 -34.82
CA ARG A 18 15.84 21.86 -33.72
C ARG A 18 15.34 23.24 -34.17
N ARG A 19 15.74 23.72 -35.36
CA ARG A 19 15.26 24.99 -35.93
C ARG A 19 13.93 24.84 -36.64
N ASP A 20 13.64 23.67 -37.21
CA ASP A 20 12.44 23.47 -38.02
C ASP A 20 11.15 23.31 -37.19
N VAL A 21 11.25 23.05 -35.89
CA VAL A 21 10.07 22.86 -35.00
C VAL A 21 9.56 24.17 -34.39
N LEU A 22 10.29 25.29 -34.54
CA LEU A 22 9.88 26.59 -33.98
C LEU A 22 9.25 27.55 -35.00
N ALA A 23 9.08 27.14 -36.26
CA ALA A 23 8.62 28.03 -37.33
C ALA A 23 7.10 28.03 -37.58
N ASP A 24 6.30 27.26 -36.83
CA ASP A 24 4.87 27.10 -37.12
C ASP A 24 3.97 27.41 -35.91
N ARG A 25 3.85 28.71 -35.60
CA ARG A 25 2.78 29.24 -34.74
C ARG A 25 2.01 30.31 -35.50
N PRO A 26 0.74 30.08 -35.87
CA PRO A 26 -0.06 31.12 -36.50
C PRO A 26 -0.42 32.20 -35.46
N ALA A 27 -0.14 33.45 -35.85
CA ALA A 27 -0.52 34.65 -35.13
C ALA A 27 -2.05 34.77 -35.05
N ARG A 28 -2.61 34.84 -33.83
CA ARG A 28 -4.00 35.25 -33.62
C ARG A 28 -4.02 36.62 -32.94
N GLN A 29 -4.60 37.56 -33.67
CA GLN A 29 -4.61 38.99 -33.45
C GLN A 29 -5.33 39.40 -32.16
N ARG A 30 -4.83 40.51 -31.59
CA ARG A 30 -5.49 41.31 -30.55
C ARG A 30 -6.70 42.02 -31.17
N GLY A 31 -7.85 41.88 -30.54
CA GLY A 31 -9.01 42.74 -30.74
C GLY A 31 -9.68 42.96 -29.38
N VAL A 32 -9.30 44.04 -28.70
CA VAL A 32 -10.01 44.52 -27.49
C VAL A 32 -11.09 45.46 -28.00
N ALA A 33 -12.32 44.94 -28.07
CA ALA A 33 -13.51 45.76 -28.27
C ALA A 33 -14.23 45.88 -26.92
N SER A 34 -14.24 47.11 -26.40
CA SER A 34 -15.06 47.55 -25.28
C SER A 34 -16.53 47.56 -25.65
N GLN A 35 -17.38 46.92 -24.85
CA GLN A 35 -18.83 47.18 -24.84
C GLN A 35 -19.41 47.17 -23.42
N PRO A 36 -20.49 47.93 -23.16
CA PRO A 36 -20.86 48.41 -21.84
C PRO A 36 -21.82 47.46 -21.10
N ASN A 37 -21.85 47.58 -19.77
CA ASN A 37 -22.87 47.00 -18.91
C ASN A 37 -24.20 47.76 -19.10
N PRO A 38 -25.39 47.11 -19.19
CA PRO A 38 -26.25 47.10 -17.98
C PRO A 38 -27.35 45.99 -17.85
N THR A 39 -27.86 45.92 -16.61
CA THR A 39 -29.17 45.46 -16.08
C THR A 39 -29.39 44.01 -15.58
N PRO A 40 -30.13 43.82 -14.46
CA PRO A 40 -30.25 42.56 -13.76
C PRO A 40 -31.34 41.67 -14.37
N PHE A 41 -31.01 40.39 -14.58
CA PHE A 41 -31.96 39.38 -15.03
C PHE A 41 -32.91 39.00 -13.87
N ALA A 42 -34.20 39.27 -14.05
CA ALA A 42 -35.26 38.80 -13.18
C ALA A 42 -35.42 37.27 -13.28
N MET A 43 -35.54 36.58 -12.14
CA MET A 43 -35.90 35.16 -12.11
C MET A 43 -37.41 34.98 -12.38
N PRO A 44 -37.82 34.05 -13.26
CA PRO A 44 -39.20 33.59 -13.28
C PRO A 44 -39.43 32.56 -12.17
N THR A 45 -40.41 32.83 -11.32
CA THR A 45 -40.96 31.91 -10.32
C THR A 45 -41.69 30.77 -11.03
N ALA A 46 -41.03 29.63 -11.21
CA ALA A 46 -41.67 28.40 -11.66
C ALA A 46 -42.31 27.68 -10.46
N SER A 47 -43.63 27.62 -10.45
CA SER A 47 -44.44 26.80 -9.56
C SER A 47 -44.16 25.31 -9.81
N MET A 48 -43.63 24.63 -8.79
CA MET A 48 -43.50 23.17 -8.75
C MET A 48 -44.89 22.52 -8.72
N THR A 49 -45.28 21.89 -9.83
CA THR A 49 -46.24 20.80 -9.81
C THR A 49 -45.46 19.48 -9.78
N PRO A 50 -45.74 18.54 -8.87
CA PRO A 50 -45.05 17.26 -8.87
C PRO A 50 -45.48 16.42 -10.08
N ASN A 51 -44.48 15.95 -10.82
CA ASN A 51 -44.63 15.10 -11.99
C ASN A 51 -45.19 13.71 -11.58
N PRO A 52 -46.33 13.24 -12.13
CA PRO A 52 -46.98 12.00 -11.65
C PRO A 52 -46.25 10.70 -12.03
N PHE A 53 -45.12 10.78 -12.73
CA PHE A 53 -44.39 9.62 -13.27
C PHE A 53 -43.24 9.10 -12.39
N LEU A 54 -43.11 9.58 -11.15
CA LEU A 54 -42.14 9.09 -10.17
C LEU A 54 -42.80 8.42 -8.96
N SER A 55 -43.88 7.68 -9.18
CA SER A 55 -44.43 6.71 -8.21
C SER A 55 -43.97 5.29 -8.54
N GLY A 56 -42.66 5.11 -8.75
CA GLY A 56 -42.03 3.79 -8.71
C GLY A 56 -41.64 3.49 -7.27
N SER A 57 -42.41 2.63 -6.59
CA SER A 57 -42.09 2.10 -5.26
C SER A 57 -40.65 1.55 -5.20
N PRO A 58 -39.79 2.01 -4.26
CA PRO A 58 -38.37 1.62 -4.20
C PRO A 58 -38.11 0.24 -3.58
N GLU A 59 -39.13 -0.58 -3.34
CA GLU A 59 -39.00 -1.76 -2.49
C GLU A 59 -38.56 -3.05 -3.21
N HIS A 60 -38.52 -3.08 -4.55
CA HIS A 60 -38.23 -4.32 -5.29
C HIS A 60 -36.94 -4.33 -6.13
N ALA A 61 -36.20 -3.22 -6.19
CA ALA A 61 -34.95 -3.14 -6.97
C ALA A 61 -33.66 -3.34 -6.15
N ALA A 62 -33.75 -3.42 -4.82
CA ALA A 62 -32.58 -3.46 -3.92
C ALA A 62 -31.99 -4.87 -3.67
N ALA A 63 -32.54 -5.93 -4.29
CA ALA A 63 -32.25 -7.32 -3.92
C ALA A 63 -31.33 -8.12 -4.87
N ALA A 64 -30.56 -7.49 -5.76
CA ALA A 64 -29.76 -8.24 -6.77
C ALA A 64 -28.30 -7.75 -6.93
N GLY A 65 -27.62 -7.42 -5.83
CA GLY A 65 -26.17 -7.17 -5.84
C GLY A 65 -25.35 -8.43 -5.49
N PRO A 66 -24.12 -8.59 -6.01
CA PRO A 66 -23.27 -9.74 -5.66
C PRO A 66 -22.98 -9.85 -4.16
N LEU A 67 -22.89 -8.71 -3.45
CA LEU A 67 -22.76 -8.69 -1.98
C LEU A 67 -24.02 -9.21 -1.27
N ALA A 68 -25.22 -8.89 -1.77
CA ALA A 68 -26.48 -9.38 -1.20
C ALA A 68 -26.62 -10.90 -1.42
N ALA A 69 -26.23 -11.39 -2.61
CA ALA A 69 -26.20 -12.83 -2.89
C ALA A 69 -25.20 -13.57 -1.98
N PHE A 70 -24.01 -12.98 -1.75
CA PHE A 70 -23.02 -13.54 -0.82
C PHE A 70 -23.53 -13.52 0.63
N ALA A 71 -24.20 -12.46 1.05
CA ALA A 71 -24.79 -12.33 2.38
C ALA A 71 -25.89 -13.36 2.66
N ALA A 72 -26.58 -13.85 1.64
CA ALA A 72 -27.60 -14.89 1.75
C ALA A 72 -27.03 -16.30 1.99
N LEU A 73 -25.72 -16.51 1.78
CA LEU A 73 -25.09 -17.82 2.01
C LEU A 73 -24.99 -18.13 3.51
N PRO A 74 -24.95 -19.41 3.92
CA PRO A 74 -24.67 -19.78 5.30
C PRO A 74 -23.35 -19.19 5.80
N THR A 75 -23.31 -18.72 7.06
CA THR A 75 -22.12 -18.06 7.65
C THR A 75 -20.85 -18.89 7.50
N GLY A 76 -20.94 -20.22 7.66
CA GLY A 76 -19.80 -21.12 7.47
C GLY A 76 -19.22 -21.09 6.06
N MET A 77 -20.08 -20.96 5.03
CA MET A 77 -19.65 -20.84 3.63
C MET A 77 -19.02 -19.47 3.36
N GLN A 78 -19.57 -18.39 3.96
CA GLN A 78 -18.98 -17.06 3.83
C GLN A 78 -17.58 -17.01 4.45
N LEU A 79 -17.41 -17.55 5.67
CA LEU A 79 -16.11 -17.62 6.34
C LEU A 79 -15.13 -18.51 5.58
N ALA A 80 -15.56 -19.67 5.09
CA ALA A 80 -14.71 -20.54 4.28
C ALA A 80 -14.22 -19.82 3.01
N PHE A 81 -15.12 -19.09 2.32
CA PHE A 81 -14.75 -18.28 1.17
C PHE A 81 -13.74 -17.19 1.54
N ALA A 82 -13.98 -16.44 2.62
CA ALA A 82 -13.06 -15.39 3.07
C ALA A 82 -11.67 -15.94 3.43
N ILE A 83 -11.61 -17.10 4.12
CA ILE A 83 -10.34 -17.76 4.45
C ILE A 83 -9.61 -18.17 3.17
N VAL A 84 -10.28 -18.83 2.22
CA VAL A 84 -9.66 -19.24 0.95
C VAL A 84 -9.17 -18.03 0.15
N LEU A 85 -9.98 -16.97 0.05
CA LEU A 85 -9.58 -15.73 -0.59
C LEU A 85 -8.35 -15.12 0.09
N GLY A 86 -8.35 -15.04 1.42
CA GLY A 86 -7.24 -14.53 2.21
C GLY A 86 -5.97 -15.36 2.04
N LEU A 87 -6.07 -16.69 1.98
CA LEU A 87 -4.93 -17.57 1.69
C LEU A 87 -4.32 -17.29 0.30
N VAL A 88 -5.17 -17.10 -0.72
CA VAL A 88 -4.73 -16.77 -2.10
C VAL A 88 -4.06 -15.40 -2.14
N VAL A 89 -4.66 -14.39 -1.51
CA VAL A 89 -4.09 -13.05 -1.41
C VAL A 89 -2.77 -13.09 -0.62
N GLY A 90 -2.69 -13.86 0.46
CA GLY A 90 -1.46 -14.07 1.23
C GLY A 90 -0.33 -14.69 0.41
N SER A 91 -0.64 -15.65 -0.46
CA SER A 91 0.34 -16.20 -1.41
C SER A 91 0.83 -15.12 -2.40
N PHE A 92 -0.06 -14.22 -2.85
CA PHE A 92 0.37 -13.07 -3.65
C PHE A 92 1.19 -12.05 -2.85
N ILE A 93 0.88 -11.82 -1.57
CA ILE A 93 1.69 -10.97 -0.68
C ILE A 93 3.12 -11.50 -0.61
N ASN A 94 3.33 -12.82 -0.51
CA ASN A 94 4.68 -13.40 -0.57
C ASN A 94 5.44 -13.01 -1.86
N VAL A 95 4.75 -12.92 -3.01
CA VAL A 95 5.34 -12.45 -4.27
C VAL A 95 5.72 -10.97 -4.18
N VAL A 96 4.83 -10.11 -3.68
CA VAL A 96 5.10 -8.67 -3.50
C VAL A 96 6.29 -8.46 -2.57
N VAL A 97 6.28 -9.12 -1.42
CA VAL A 97 7.31 -9.05 -0.37
C VAL A 97 8.69 -9.44 -0.88
N HIS A 98 8.77 -10.40 -1.80
CA HIS A 98 10.03 -10.83 -2.40
C HIS A 98 10.46 -9.94 -3.57
N ARG A 99 9.54 -9.59 -4.47
CA ARG A 99 9.90 -8.97 -5.76
C ARG A 99 9.98 -7.45 -5.73
N LEU A 100 9.14 -6.80 -4.94
CA LEU A 100 9.06 -5.34 -4.94
C LEU A 100 10.39 -4.67 -4.55
N PRO A 101 11.11 -5.11 -3.50
CA PRO A 101 12.42 -4.54 -3.17
C PRO A 101 13.46 -4.72 -4.30
N ILE A 102 13.44 -5.87 -4.98
CA ILE A 102 14.35 -6.17 -6.10
C ILE A 102 14.04 -5.25 -7.29
N MET A 103 12.76 -5.08 -7.62
CA MET A 103 12.32 -4.18 -8.69
C MET A 103 12.76 -2.73 -8.43
N MET A 104 12.60 -2.26 -7.19
CA MET A 104 13.03 -0.91 -6.80
C MET A 104 14.55 -0.74 -6.90
N LYS A 105 15.32 -1.73 -6.41
CA LYS A 105 16.79 -1.71 -6.51
C LYS A 105 17.25 -1.66 -7.97
N ARG A 106 16.62 -2.44 -8.85
CA ARG A 106 16.91 -2.43 -10.30
C ARG A 106 16.60 -1.09 -10.94
N ALA A 107 15.44 -0.50 -10.62
CA ALA A 107 15.06 0.81 -11.14
C ALA A 107 16.07 1.89 -10.74
N TRP A 108 16.45 1.93 -9.46
CA TRP A 108 17.45 2.87 -8.95
C TRP A 108 18.82 2.69 -9.60
N LEU A 109 19.29 1.44 -9.77
CA LEU A 109 20.56 1.16 -10.46
C LEU A 109 20.52 1.57 -11.94
N ALA A 110 19.38 1.40 -12.61
CA ALA A 110 19.20 1.83 -13.99
C ALA A 110 19.28 3.37 -14.11
N GLU A 111 18.69 4.12 -13.18
CA GLU A 111 18.79 5.58 -13.12
C GLU A 111 20.24 6.05 -12.92
N ILE A 112 21.01 5.37 -12.05
CA ILE A 112 22.43 5.68 -11.86
C ILE A 112 23.24 5.38 -13.11
N ALA A 113 23.02 4.22 -13.74
CA ALA A 113 23.70 3.83 -14.96
C ALA A 113 23.46 4.86 -16.07
N GLU A 114 22.21 5.31 -16.23
CA GLU A 114 21.84 6.37 -17.18
C GLU A 114 22.51 7.70 -16.84
N ALA A 115 22.52 8.10 -15.56
CA ALA A 115 23.13 9.36 -15.13
C ALA A 115 24.66 9.39 -15.25
N THR A 116 25.32 8.23 -15.16
CA THR A 116 26.79 8.10 -15.15
C THR A 116 27.37 7.56 -16.46
N ASP A 117 26.54 7.23 -17.43
CA ASP A 117 26.92 6.51 -18.67
C ASP A 117 27.67 5.19 -18.38
N ALA A 118 27.37 4.59 -17.22
CA ALA A 118 27.95 3.32 -16.78
C ALA A 118 27.14 2.15 -17.36
N PRO A 119 27.76 0.99 -17.61
CA PRO A 119 27.03 -0.19 -18.04
C PRO A 119 26.07 -0.66 -16.95
N CYS A 120 24.87 -1.10 -17.36
CA CYS A 120 23.93 -1.73 -16.44
C CYS A 120 24.54 -2.99 -15.82
N VAL A 121 24.38 -3.14 -14.49
CA VAL A 121 24.85 -4.31 -13.76
C VAL A 121 23.94 -5.50 -14.06
N ASP A 122 24.54 -6.61 -14.51
CA ASP A 122 23.83 -7.90 -14.63
C ASP A 122 23.74 -8.55 -13.24
N ASP A 123 22.52 -8.80 -12.78
CA ASP A 123 22.20 -9.43 -11.50
C ASP A 123 21.70 -10.87 -11.67
N GLY A 124 21.77 -11.43 -12.88
CA GLY A 124 21.45 -12.82 -13.17
C GLY A 124 19.95 -13.17 -13.16
N LEU A 125 19.04 -12.20 -13.01
CA LEU A 125 17.60 -12.47 -13.18
C LEU A 125 17.10 -11.98 -14.55
N PRO A 126 15.96 -12.51 -15.04
CA PRO A 126 15.43 -12.17 -16.36
C PRO A 126 15.29 -10.65 -16.58
N ALA A 127 15.50 -10.23 -17.83
CA ALA A 127 15.36 -8.83 -18.24
C ALA A 127 13.97 -8.26 -17.88
N ARG A 128 12.91 -9.05 -18.06
CA ARG A 128 11.56 -8.71 -17.61
C ARG A 128 11.31 -9.32 -16.23
N TYR A 129 11.34 -8.48 -15.20
CA TYR A 129 11.10 -8.87 -13.82
C TYR A 129 10.09 -7.93 -13.16
N ASN A 130 8.89 -8.44 -12.89
CA ASN A 130 7.82 -7.70 -12.24
C ASN A 130 6.98 -8.63 -11.34
N LEU A 131 5.85 -8.13 -10.84
CA LEU A 131 4.97 -8.91 -9.95
C LEU A 131 4.33 -10.12 -10.64
N CYS A 132 4.13 -10.08 -11.96
CA CYS A 132 3.47 -11.13 -12.72
C CYS A 132 4.46 -12.12 -13.36
N VAL A 133 5.64 -11.66 -13.78
CA VAL A 133 6.65 -12.47 -14.47
C VAL A 133 8.05 -12.28 -13.87
N PRO A 134 8.88 -13.33 -13.79
CA PRO A 134 8.67 -14.72 -14.24
C PRO A 134 7.71 -15.49 -13.32
N ARG A 135 7.46 -16.78 -13.62
CA ARG A 135 6.74 -17.67 -12.69
C ARG A 135 7.54 -17.88 -11.39
N SER A 136 6.85 -18.18 -10.29
CA SER A 136 7.51 -18.55 -9.03
C SER A 136 8.43 -19.76 -9.24
N ALA A 137 9.64 -19.69 -8.70
CA ALA A 137 10.66 -20.71 -8.85
C ALA A 137 11.44 -20.89 -7.55
N CYS A 138 12.05 -22.06 -7.38
CA CYS A 138 12.94 -22.31 -6.25
C CYS A 138 14.21 -21.47 -6.39
N PRO A 139 14.62 -20.69 -5.37
CA PRO A 139 15.80 -19.82 -5.45
C PRO A 139 17.12 -20.61 -5.50
N HIS A 140 17.13 -21.88 -5.07
CA HIS A 140 18.34 -22.70 -5.04
C HIS A 140 18.59 -23.45 -6.35
N CYS A 141 17.55 -24.04 -6.95
CA CYS A 141 17.70 -24.89 -8.15
C CYS A 141 17.04 -24.34 -9.40
N GLY A 142 16.32 -23.22 -9.32
CA GLY A 142 15.60 -22.64 -10.46
C GLY A 142 14.37 -23.42 -10.92
N HIS A 143 13.97 -24.50 -10.22
CA HIS A 143 12.76 -25.28 -10.55
C HIS A 143 11.53 -24.38 -10.58
N ALA A 144 10.89 -24.28 -11.75
CA ALA A 144 9.66 -23.52 -11.93
C ALA A 144 8.48 -24.26 -11.29
N LEU A 145 7.81 -23.61 -10.32
CA LEU A 145 6.74 -24.21 -9.54
C LEU A 145 5.50 -24.45 -10.41
N ARG A 146 4.93 -25.66 -10.31
CA ARG A 146 3.63 -26.01 -10.90
C ARG A 146 2.48 -25.33 -10.15
N ALA A 147 1.30 -25.26 -10.76
CA ALA A 147 0.13 -24.60 -10.15
C ALA A 147 -0.22 -25.18 -8.77
N TRP A 148 -0.21 -26.50 -8.61
CA TRP A 148 -0.48 -27.15 -7.32
C TRP A 148 0.62 -26.91 -6.27
N GLU A 149 1.86 -26.65 -6.69
CA GLU A 149 2.97 -26.30 -5.78
C GLU A 149 2.82 -24.86 -5.23
N ASN A 150 1.95 -24.05 -5.84
CA ASN A 150 1.58 -22.70 -5.40
C ASN A 150 0.23 -22.65 -4.65
N VAL A 151 -0.39 -23.79 -4.32
CA VAL A 151 -1.62 -23.79 -3.53
C VAL A 151 -1.27 -23.41 -2.08
N PRO A 152 -1.78 -22.27 -1.56
CA PRO A 152 -1.34 -21.73 -0.27
C PRO A 152 -1.52 -22.75 0.86
N VAL A 153 -0.55 -22.83 1.77
CA VAL A 153 -0.46 -23.71 2.96
C VAL A 153 -0.46 -25.20 2.63
N LEU A 154 -1.38 -25.68 1.81
CA LEU A 154 -1.54 -27.07 1.43
C LEU A 154 -0.32 -27.59 0.67
N SER A 155 0.25 -26.79 -0.25
CA SER A 155 1.46 -27.20 -0.97
C SER A 155 2.65 -27.34 -0.02
N TYR A 156 2.80 -26.42 0.95
CA TYR A 156 3.85 -26.46 1.96
C TYR A 156 3.75 -27.72 2.83
N ILE A 157 2.55 -28.06 3.30
CA ILE A 157 2.32 -29.27 4.09
C ILE A 157 2.59 -30.54 3.26
N ALA A 158 2.05 -30.62 2.04
CA ALA A 158 2.23 -31.77 1.16
C ALA A 158 3.71 -32.00 0.80
N LEU A 159 4.46 -30.93 0.59
CA LEU A 159 5.89 -30.96 0.30
C LEU A 159 6.77 -31.09 1.57
N ARG A 160 6.16 -31.12 2.76
CA ARG A 160 6.82 -31.13 4.08
C ARG A 160 7.83 -29.99 4.25
N GLY A 161 7.47 -28.80 3.76
CA GLY A 161 8.29 -27.60 3.84
C GLY A 161 9.61 -27.70 3.07
N ARG A 162 9.68 -28.48 1.98
CA ARG A 162 10.89 -28.66 1.17
C ARG A 162 10.61 -28.52 -0.31
N CYS A 163 11.58 -28.04 -1.08
CA CYS A 163 11.47 -28.05 -2.53
C CYS A 163 11.27 -29.49 -3.04
N ARG A 164 10.37 -29.68 -4.02
CA ARG A 164 10.12 -31.00 -4.62
C ARG A 164 11.35 -31.57 -5.34
N HIS A 165 12.14 -30.69 -5.99
CA HIS A 165 13.27 -31.11 -6.81
C HIS A 165 14.58 -31.21 -6.02
N CYS A 166 15.05 -30.11 -5.41
CA CYS A 166 16.34 -30.08 -4.70
C CYS A 166 16.24 -30.36 -3.19
N ARG A 167 15.04 -30.54 -2.64
CA ARG A 167 14.79 -30.84 -1.20
C ARG A 167 15.28 -29.78 -0.20
N THR A 168 15.78 -28.64 -0.67
CA THR A 168 16.11 -27.47 0.16
C THR A 168 14.89 -27.06 1.00
N PRO A 169 15.06 -26.77 2.30
CA PRO A 169 13.96 -26.34 3.16
C PRO A 169 13.39 -24.99 2.69
N ILE A 170 12.06 -24.88 2.75
CA ILE A 170 11.30 -23.66 2.51
C ILE A 170 11.00 -23.05 3.89
N GLY A 171 11.24 -21.75 4.05
CA GLY A 171 11.02 -21.07 5.33
C GLY A 171 9.54 -21.04 5.75
N ALA A 172 9.28 -21.12 7.05
CA ALA A 172 7.92 -21.07 7.61
C ALA A 172 7.20 -19.73 7.40
N ARG A 173 7.93 -18.69 7.02
CA ARG A 173 7.36 -17.37 6.73
C ARG A 173 6.29 -17.38 5.63
N TYR A 174 6.48 -18.18 4.59
CA TYR A 174 5.53 -18.27 3.49
C TYR A 174 4.13 -18.71 3.96
N PRO A 175 3.97 -19.90 4.60
CA PRO A 175 2.68 -20.32 5.11
C PRO A 175 2.18 -19.43 6.26
N LEU A 176 3.06 -18.79 7.05
CA LEU A 176 2.63 -17.86 8.10
C LEU A 176 1.95 -16.61 7.53
N ILE A 177 2.49 -16.01 6.46
CA ILE A 177 1.86 -14.87 5.78
C ILE A 177 0.51 -15.28 5.17
N GLU A 178 0.43 -16.46 4.57
CA GLU A 178 -0.80 -17.00 4.02
C GLU A 178 -1.88 -17.17 5.10
N LEU A 179 -1.54 -17.85 6.19
CA LEU A 179 -2.45 -18.07 7.32
C LEU A 179 -2.86 -16.75 7.99
N ALA A 180 -1.92 -15.81 8.18
CA ALA A 180 -2.23 -14.50 8.74
C ALA A 180 -3.21 -13.73 7.84
N SER A 181 -3.01 -13.76 6.52
CA SER A 181 -3.94 -13.13 5.57
C SER A 181 -5.32 -13.80 5.58
N GLY A 182 -5.38 -15.13 5.63
CA GLY A 182 -6.63 -15.88 5.81
C GLY A 182 -7.38 -15.51 7.10
N ALA A 183 -6.66 -15.39 8.22
CA ALA A 183 -7.23 -14.98 9.49
C ALA A 183 -7.74 -13.52 9.47
N LEU A 184 -6.98 -12.60 8.85
CA LEU A 184 -7.39 -11.20 8.68
C LEU A 184 -8.63 -11.07 7.79
N ALA A 185 -8.75 -11.88 6.73
CA ALA A 185 -9.94 -11.92 5.88
C ALA A 185 -11.18 -12.41 6.65
N ALA A 186 -11.02 -13.49 7.41
CA ALA A 186 -12.09 -14.02 8.26
C ALA A 186 -12.50 -13.02 9.34
N GLY A 187 -11.53 -12.39 10.01
CA GLY A 187 -11.78 -11.36 11.02
C GLY A 187 -12.50 -10.14 10.46
N ALA A 188 -12.09 -9.66 9.27
CA ALA A 188 -12.74 -8.54 8.60
C ALA A 188 -14.21 -8.86 8.24
N LEU A 189 -14.46 -10.05 7.71
CA LEU A 189 -15.82 -10.51 7.42
C LEU A 189 -16.65 -10.68 8.71
N ALA A 190 -16.06 -11.22 9.78
CA ALA A 190 -16.75 -11.41 11.05
C ALA A 190 -17.14 -10.09 11.71
N LEU A 191 -16.28 -9.06 11.63
CA LEU A 191 -16.51 -7.76 12.27
C LEU A 191 -17.44 -6.86 11.45
N PHE A 192 -17.26 -6.79 10.13
CA PHE A 192 -17.97 -5.84 9.27
C PHE A 192 -19.10 -6.48 8.45
N GLY A 193 -19.31 -7.79 8.57
CA GLY A 193 -20.27 -8.55 7.78
C GLY A 193 -19.93 -8.62 6.29
N PRO A 194 -20.79 -9.24 5.45
CA PRO A 194 -20.61 -9.34 4.00
C PRO A 194 -20.85 -7.98 3.31
N SER A 195 -19.95 -7.03 3.55
CA SER A 195 -20.07 -5.63 3.15
C SER A 195 -18.82 -5.12 2.42
N GLY A 196 -18.96 -3.95 1.77
CA GLY A 196 -17.80 -3.25 1.22
C GLY A 196 -16.78 -2.85 2.29
N ALA A 197 -17.23 -2.62 3.53
CA ALA A 197 -16.36 -2.32 4.67
C ALA A 197 -15.46 -3.51 5.03
N ALA A 198 -15.96 -4.75 5.00
CA ALA A 198 -15.13 -5.94 5.21
C ALA A 198 -14.03 -6.08 4.14
N LEU A 199 -14.37 -5.81 2.87
CA LEU A 199 -13.40 -5.84 1.78
C LEU A 199 -12.32 -4.75 1.96
N ALA A 200 -12.73 -3.54 2.33
CA ALA A 200 -11.81 -2.43 2.59
C ALA A 200 -10.91 -2.72 3.81
N ALA A 201 -11.47 -3.24 4.90
CA ALA A 201 -10.74 -3.65 6.10
C ALA A 201 -9.72 -4.74 5.78
N PHE A 202 -10.11 -5.77 5.03
CA PHE A 202 -9.18 -6.81 4.59
C PHE A 202 -8.08 -6.24 3.68
N GLY A 203 -8.42 -5.33 2.75
CA GLY A 203 -7.46 -4.64 1.90
C GLY A 203 -6.41 -3.83 2.69
N LEU A 204 -6.85 -3.08 3.70
CA LEU A 204 -5.97 -2.40 4.65
C LEU A 204 -5.05 -3.40 5.34
N CYS A 205 -5.61 -4.43 5.98
CA CYS A 205 -4.84 -5.45 6.70
C CYS A 205 -3.85 -6.21 5.80
N ALA A 206 -4.23 -6.52 4.55
CA ALA A 206 -3.36 -7.16 3.57
C ALA A 206 -2.16 -6.25 3.19
N ALA A 207 -2.40 -4.95 2.99
CA ALA A 207 -1.34 -3.99 2.75
C ALA A 207 -0.41 -3.82 3.96
N LEU A 208 -0.97 -3.74 5.18
CA LEU A 208 -0.21 -3.68 6.43
C LEU A 208 0.66 -4.93 6.62
N LEU A 209 0.13 -6.12 6.33
CA LEU A 209 0.87 -7.38 6.39
C LEU A 209 2.02 -7.41 5.37
N ALA A 210 1.77 -6.97 4.13
CA ALA A 210 2.80 -6.87 3.10
C ALA A 210 3.92 -5.90 3.49
N MET A 211 3.58 -4.70 3.96
CA MET A 211 4.55 -3.69 4.38
C MET A 211 5.33 -4.14 5.62
N SER A 212 4.68 -4.72 6.62
CA SER A 212 5.34 -5.31 7.78
C SER A 212 6.36 -6.37 7.36
N ALA A 213 5.99 -7.26 6.45
CA ALA A 213 6.88 -8.30 5.95
C ALA A 213 8.05 -7.73 5.13
N ILE A 214 7.84 -6.69 4.33
CA ILE A 214 8.93 -6.00 3.61
C ILE A 214 9.87 -5.34 4.61
N ASP A 215 9.35 -4.57 5.56
CA ASP A 215 10.15 -3.82 6.52
C ASP A 215 11.03 -4.72 7.41
N MET A 216 10.51 -5.87 7.85
CA MET A 216 11.31 -6.85 8.60
C MET A 216 12.51 -7.39 7.83
N GLN A 217 12.51 -7.36 6.49
CA GLN A 217 13.63 -7.84 5.69
C GLN A 217 14.57 -6.72 5.25
N THR A 218 14.03 -5.55 4.94
CA THR A 218 14.76 -4.50 4.24
C THR A 218 14.90 -3.22 5.04
N GLY A 219 14.13 -3.04 6.11
CA GLY A 219 14.14 -1.84 6.94
C GLY A 219 13.62 -0.58 6.22
N PHE A 220 12.85 -0.73 5.14
CA PHE A 220 12.22 0.40 4.47
C PHE A 220 10.82 0.08 3.99
N LEU A 221 9.93 1.09 4.03
CA LEU A 221 8.58 1.03 3.50
C LEU A 221 8.50 1.71 2.12
N PRO A 222 8.07 1.00 1.07
CA PRO A 222 8.03 1.55 -0.27
C PRO A 222 6.83 2.50 -0.47
N ASP A 223 7.09 3.64 -1.11
CA ASP A 223 6.07 4.65 -1.44
C ASP A 223 4.97 4.12 -2.36
N SER A 224 5.30 3.11 -3.19
CA SER A 224 4.36 2.38 -4.03
C SER A 224 3.32 1.57 -3.25
N LEU A 225 3.48 1.38 -1.94
CA LEU A 225 2.47 0.79 -1.06
C LEU A 225 1.87 1.83 -0.10
N THR A 226 2.70 2.66 0.53
CA THR A 226 2.22 3.62 1.54
C THR A 226 1.32 4.71 0.97
N LEU A 227 1.67 5.29 -0.19
CA LEU A 227 0.89 6.38 -0.78
C LEU A 227 -0.45 5.89 -1.34
N PRO A 228 -0.52 4.77 -2.11
CA PRO A 228 -1.82 4.23 -2.52
C PRO A 228 -2.69 3.84 -1.32
N LEU A 229 -2.09 3.33 -0.24
CA LEU A 229 -2.85 3.01 0.97
C LEU A 229 -3.45 4.26 1.63
N LEU A 230 -2.69 5.36 1.71
CA LEU A 230 -3.19 6.63 2.22
C LEU A 230 -4.39 7.12 1.38
N TRP A 231 -4.23 7.16 0.05
CA TRP A 231 -5.31 7.57 -0.85
C TRP A 231 -6.53 6.66 -0.76
N ALA A 232 -6.33 5.34 -0.67
CA ALA A 232 -7.41 4.39 -0.50
C ALA A 232 -8.21 4.65 0.78
N GLY A 233 -7.54 4.98 1.90
CA GLY A 233 -8.20 5.33 3.16
C GLY A 233 -9.08 6.56 3.04
N LEU A 234 -8.57 7.63 2.40
CA LEU A 234 -9.37 8.84 2.14
C LEU A 234 -10.56 8.54 1.24
N CYS A 235 -10.37 7.76 0.17
CA CYS A 235 -11.45 7.36 -0.74
C CYS A 235 -12.52 6.54 -0.01
N VAL A 236 -12.12 5.55 0.79
CA VAL A 236 -13.06 4.71 1.56
C VAL A 236 -13.84 5.54 2.58
N ASN A 237 -13.21 6.55 3.18
CA ASN A 237 -13.85 7.43 4.14
C ASN A 237 -14.64 8.60 3.51
N LEU A 238 -14.71 8.70 2.17
CA LEU A 238 -15.70 9.57 1.51
C LEU A 238 -17.14 9.20 1.91
N TRP A 239 -17.37 7.93 2.20
CA TRP A 239 -18.66 7.40 2.66
C TRP A 239 -18.74 7.24 4.18
N GLY A 240 -17.75 7.72 4.94
CA GLY A 240 -17.73 7.59 6.40
C GLY A 240 -17.59 6.14 6.90
N THR A 241 -16.97 5.26 6.11
CA THR A 241 -16.92 3.81 6.38
C THR A 241 -16.26 3.45 7.72
N PHE A 242 -15.11 4.07 8.03
CA PHE A 242 -14.37 3.83 9.27
C PHE A 242 -14.21 5.08 10.12
N ALA A 243 -14.11 6.25 9.47
CA ALA A 243 -14.04 7.55 10.13
C ALA A 243 -14.70 8.61 9.25
N SER A 244 -15.11 9.73 9.86
CA SER A 244 -15.53 10.89 9.08
C SER A 244 -14.37 11.41 8.20
N LEU A 245 -14.67 11.91 7.00
CA LEU A 245 -13.65 12.44 6.09
C LEU A 245 -12.78 13.52 6.75
N ARG A 246 -13.40 14.39 7.58
CA ARG A 246 -12.67 15.40 8.35
C ARG A 246 -11.67 14.75 9.31
N ALA A 247 -12.09 13.74 10.07
CA ALA A 247 -11.21 13.03 11.00
C ALA A 247 -10.10 12.27 10.27
N ALA A 248 -10.39 11.70 9.10
CA ALA A 248 -9.43 11.02 8.23
C ALA A 248 -8.35 11.97 7.67
N VAL A 249 -8.75 13.13 7.16
CA VAL A 249 -7.81 14.14 6.64
C VAL A 249 -6.94 14.70 7.77
N ILE A 250 -7.55 15.04 8.91
CA ILE A 250 -6.80 15.46 10.11
C ILE A 250 -5.86 14.35 10.56
N GLY A 251 -6.32 13.08 10.54
CA GLY A 251 -5.50 11.92 10.88
C GLY A 251 -4.30 11.78 9.96
N ALA A 252 -4.47 11.92 8.65
CA ALA A 252 -3.36 11.86 7.70
C ALA A 252 -2.31 12.95 7.97
N ILE A 253 -2.76 14.18 8.18
CA ILE A 253 -1.89 15.34 8.47
C ILE A 253 -1.19 15.14 9.82
N ALA A 254 -1.94 14.85 10.88
CA ALA A 254 -1.44 14.69 12.23
C ALA A 254 -0.47 13.50 12.34
N GLY A 255 -0.79 12.37 11.71
CA GLY A 255 0.07 11.18 11.68
C GLY A 255 1.43 11.47 11.05
N TYR A 256 1.45 12.15 9.89
CA TYR A 256 2.71 12.54 9.25
C TYR A 256 3.50 13.53 10.11
N LEU A 257 2.86 14.63 10.52
CA LEU A 257 3.52 15.71 11.25
C LEU A 257 4.02 15.28 12.63
N PHE A 258 3.30 14.38 13.31
CA PHE A 258 3.69 13.89 14.63
C PHE A 258 5.05 13.18 14.59
N LEU A 259 5.20 12.15 13.76
CA LEU A 259 6.48 11.43 13.63
C LEU A 259 7.55 12.31 12.98
N TRP A 260 7.18 13.22 12.09
CA TRP A 260 8.11 14.19 11.51
C TRP A 260 8.70 15.14 12.57
N CYS A 261 7.89 15.65 13.49
CA CYS A 261 8.35 16.46 14.61
C CYS A 261 9.29 15.67 15.52
N ILE A 262 8.97 14.41 15.83
CA ILE A 262 9.83 13.54 16.64
C ILE A 262 11.16 13.29 15.94
N LEU A 263 11.15 13.02 14.62
CA LEU A 263 12.35 12.81 13.82
C LEU A 263 13.27 14.04 13.90
N TRP A 264 12.74 15.25 13.70
CA TRP A 264 13.54 16.47 13.77
C TRP A 264 14.04 16.78 15.18
N LEU A 265 13.21 16.57 16.20
CA LEU A 265 13.61 16.73 17.59
C LEU A 265 14.78 15.79 17.93
N PHE A 266 14.68 14.52 17.54
CA PHE A 266 15.75 13.54 17.76
C PHE A 266 17.01 13.90 16.98
N LYS A 267 16.87 14.32 15.71
CA LYS A 267 17.98 14.77 14.87
C LYS A 267 18.70 15.97 15.48
N LEU A 268 17.96 16.93 16.05
CA LEU A 268 18.53 18.11 16.70
C LEU A 268 19.27 17.75 18.00
N LEU A 269 18.72 16.84 18.80
CA LEU A 269 19.27 16.45 20.10
C LEU A 269 20.46 15.48 20.01
N ARG A 270 20.42 14.54 19.06
CA ARG A 270 21.40 13.43 18.95
C ARG A 270 22.30 13.53 17.72
N GLY A 271 21.96 14.37 16.74
CA GLY A 271 22.69 14.45 15.46
C GLY A 271 22.52 13.23 14.56
N ILE A 272 21.62 12.30 14.91
CA ILE A 272 21.40 11.03 14.19
C ILE A 272 19.96 11.00 13.68
N GLU A 273 19.75 10.44 12.49
CA GLU A 273 18.41 10.17 11.97
C GLU A 273 17.84 8.93 12.67
N GLY A 274 16.91 9.15 13.60
CA GLY A 274 16.40 8.09 14.49
C GLY A 274 15.16 7.33 14.00
N ILE A 275 14.43 7.83 13.00
CA ILE A 275 13.16 7.25 12.53
C ILE A 275 13.14 7.23 10.99
N GLY A 276 12.65 6.15 10.39
CA GLY A 276 12.53 6.01 8.95
C GLY A 276 11.39 6.85 8.37
N TYR A 277 11.63 7.55 7.27
CA TYR A 277 10.60 8.33 6.56
C TYR A 277 9.40 7.48 6.09
N GLY A 278 9.58 6.17 5.95
CA GLY A 278 8.49 5.23 5.65
C GLY A 278 7.45 5.15 6.77
N ASP A 279 7.87 5.22 8.03
CA ASP A 279 6.98 5.13 9.20
C ASP A 279 6.06 6.35 9.30
N LEU A 280 6.58 7.54 8.96
CA LEU A 280 5.80 8.78 8.88
C LEU A 280 4.64 8.63 7.88
N LYS A 281 4.92 8.06 6.70
CA LYS A 281 3.91 7.83 5.65
C LYS A 281 2.92 6.74 6.04
N LEU A 282 3.39 5.69 6.73
CA LEU A 282 2.50 4.64 7.24
C LEU A 282 1.54 5.16 8.29
N LEU A 283 2.02 5.96 9.26
CA LEU A 283 1.14 6.52 10.29
C LEU A 283 0.14 7.52 9.69
N ALA A 284 0.55 8.28 8.68
CA ALA A 284 -0.36 9.12 7.90
C ALA A 284 -1.44 8.29 7.18
N ALA A 285 -1.06 7.17 6.56
CA ALA A 285 -2.01 6.25 5.96
C ALA A 285 -2.98 5.68 7.00
N LEU A 286 -2.50 5.21 8.14
CA LEU A 286 -3.35 4.72 9.24
C LEU A 286 -4.32 5.81 9.74
N GLY A 287 -3.88 7.07 9.82
CA GLY A 287 -4.74 8.20 10.14
C GLY A 287 -5.80 8.49 9.09
N ALA A 288 -5.50 8.28 7.81
CA ALA A 288 -6.47 8.38 6.72
C ALA A 288 -7.56 7.29 6.78
N TRP A 289 -7.23 6.10 7.31
CA TRP A 289 -8.18 5.00 7.47
C TRP A 289 -8.99 5.10 8.76
N LEU A 290 -8.33 5.33 9.88
CA LEU A 290 -8.92 5.18 11.22
C LEU A 290 -9.26 6.52 11.88
N GLY A 291 -8.88 7.65 11.28
CA GLY A 291 -9.02 8.98 11.86
C GLY A 291 -7.94 9.32 12.89
N TRP A 292 -7.86 10.60 13.25
CA TRP A 292 -6.85 11.11 14.19
C TRP A 292 -7.01 10.56 15.62
N GLU A 293 -8.23 10.28 16.06
CA GLU A 293 -8.55 9.76 17.40
C GLU A 293 -7.92 8.38 17.64
N ALA A 294 -7.73 7.60 16.57
CA ALA A 294 -7.10 6.30 16.61
C ALA A 294 -5.56 6.36 16.68
N LEU A 295 -4.93 7.49 16.32
CA LEU A 295 -3.47 7.56 16.23
C LEU A 295 -2.73 7.41 17.57
N PRO A 296 -3.16 8.03 18.68
CA PRO A 296 -2.47 7.89 19.96
C PRO A 296 -2.33 6.44 20.41
N GLN A 297 -3.39 5.66 20.29
CA GLN A 297 -3.35 4.25 20.67
C GLN A 297 -2.56 3.38 19.70
N VAL A 298 -2.60 3.66 18.39
CA VAL A 298 -1.76 2.97 17.40
C VAL A 298 -0.28 3.16 17.73
N VAL A 299 0.12 4.40 18.01
CA VAL A 299 1.50 4.73 18.41
C VAL A 299 1.85 4.08 19.74
N LEU A 300 0.95 4.10 20.72
CA LEU A 300 1.19 3.47 22.03
C LEU A 300 1.39 1.96 21.91
N ILE A 301 0.50 1.25 21.20
CA ILE A 301 0.62 -0.18 20.96
C ILE A 301 1.94 -0.48 20.24
N ALA A 302 2.27 0.31 19.21
CA ALA A 302 3.51 0.13 18.46
C ALA A 302 4.76 0.34 19.32
N ALA A 303 4.78 1.40 20.14
CA ALA A 303 5.89 1.73 21.03
C ALA A 303 6.09 0.66 22.10
N VAL A 304 5.01 0.21 22.75
CA VAL A 304 5.07 -0.83 23.79
C VAL A 304 5.51 -2.17 23.19
N ALA A 305 4.93 -2.59 22.06
CA ALA A 305 5.30 -3.83 21.40
C ALA A 305 6.75 -3.80 20.89
N GLY A 306 7.17 -2.70 20.26
CA GLY A 306 8.53 -2.50 19.80
C GLY A 306 9.55 -2.52 20.93
N ALA A 307 9.27 -1.81 22.02
CA ALA A 307 10.13 -1.79 23.21
C ALA A 307 10.23 -3.19 23.86
N ALA A 308 9.11 -3.90 24.01
CA ALA A 308 9.11 -5.25 24.57
C ALA A 308 9.92 -6.22 23.70
N VAL A 309 9.72 -6.21 22.38
CA VAL A 309 10.46 -7.08 21.46
C VAL A 309 11.94 -6.71 21.43
N GLY A 310 12.29 -5.42 21.36
CA GLY A 310 13.67 -4.95 21.38
C GLY A 310 14.40 -5.32 22.67
N LEU A 311 13.74 -5.17 23.83
CA LEU A 311 14.29 -5.54 25.13
C LEU A 311 14.52 -7.05 25.22
N VAL A 312 13.55 -7.88 24.81
CA VAL A 312 13.69 -9.34 24.82
C VAL A 312 14.77 -9.80 23.84
N ALA A 313 14.88 -9.19 22.66
CA ALA A 313 15.92 -9.51 21.67
C ALA A 313 17.32 -9.18 22.20
N THR A 314 17.47 -8.02 22.84
CA THR A 314 18.72 -7.58 23.48
C THR A 314 19.09 -8.52 24.63
N TRP A 315 18.13 -8.84 25.51
CA TRP A 315 18.37 -9.73 26.65
C TRP A 315 18.77 -11.15 26.24
N ARG A 316 18.23 -11.65 25.12
CA ARG A 316 18.60 -12.95 24.54
C ARG A 316 19.90 -12.92 23.75
N GLY A 317 20.62 -11.79 23.72
CA GLY A 317 21.86 -11.61 22.96
C GLY A 317 21.69 -11.70 21.45
N ARG A 318 20.46 -11.53 20.93
CA ARG A 318 20.15 -11.64 19.49
C ARG A 318 20.23 -10.32 18.74
N MET A 319 20.37 -9.21 19.46
CA MET A 319 20.41 -7.85 18.92
C MET A 319 21.30 -7.00 19.83
N ARG A 320 22.09 -6.12 19.23
CA ARG A 320 22.82 -5.10 20.00
C ARG A 320 21.91 -3.92 20.28
N PHE A 321 22.14 -3.21 21.39
CA PHE A 321 21.32 -2.05 21.75
C PHE A 321 21.37 -0.93 20.68
N GLU A 322 22.46 -0.86 19.90
CA GLU A 322 22.60 0.12 18.81
C GLU A 322 22.01 -0.33 17.47
N GLU A 323 21.54 -1.59 17.36
CA GLU A 323 21.01 -2.11 16.10
C GLU A 323 19.57 -1.60 15.88
N PRO A 324 19.28 -0.94 14.74
CA PRO A 324 17.97 -0.33 14.52
C PRO A 324 16.89 -1.40 14.32
N LEU A 325 15.83 -1.31 15.14
CA LEU A 325 14.64 -2.15 15.04
C LEU A 325 13.68 -1.56 13.99
N PRO A 326 13.20 -2.33 12.99
CA PRO A 326 12.19 -1.85 12.05
C PRO A 326 10.88 -1.55 12.79
N PHE A 327 10.42 -0.30 12.77
CA PHE A 327 9.24 0.15 13.51
C PHE A 327 7.92 -0.11 12.77
N GLY A 328 7.96 -0.22 11.45
CA GLY A 328 6.80 -0.44 10.58
C GLY A 328 5.92 -1.63 10.96
N PRO A 329 6.45 -2.83 11.31
CA PRO A 329 5.67 -3.97 11.79
C PRO A 329 4.83 -3.66 13.03
N PHE A 330 5.36 -2.85 13.95
CA PHE A 330 4.66 -2.50 15.18
C PHE A 330 3.54 -1.49 14.91
N LEU A 331 3.77 -0.51 14.03
CA LEU A 331 2.71 0.38 13.54
C LEU A 331 1.61 -0.38 12.81
N ALA A 332 1.98 -1.30 11.92
CA ALA A 332 1.04 -2.16 11.20
C ALA A 332 0.20 -3.02 12.17
N ALA A 333 0.84 -3.62 13.18
CA ALA A 333 0.14 -4.37 14.21
C ALA A 333 -0.79 -3.49 15.05
N GLY A 334 -0.34 -2.30 15.46
CA GLY A 334 -1.16 -1.32 16.20
C GLY A 334 -2.38 -0.85 15.39
N GLY A 335 -2.20 -0.59 14.09
CA GLY A 335 -3.27 -0.23 13.17
C GLY A 335 -4.31 -1.35 12.99
N ALA A 336 -3.85 -2.58 12.76
CA ALA A 336 -4.73 -3.74 12.63
C ALA A 336 -5.48 -4.04 13.95
N ALA A 337 -4.78 -3.99 15.09
CA ALA A 337 -5.41 -4.17 16.40
C ALA A 337 -6.47 -3.10 16.66
N THR A 338 -6.16 -1.84 16.37
CA THR A 338 -7.12 -0.72 16.51
C THR A 338 -8.35 -0.91 15.62
N LEU A 339 -8.18 -1.40 14.38
CA LEU A 339 -9.29 -1.68 13.48
C LEU A 339 -10.24 -2.75 14.05
N PHE A 340 -9.70 -3.82 14.65
CA PHE A 340 -10.50 -4.94 15.15
C PHE A 340 -11.09 -4.73 16.55
N PHE A 341 -10.41 -3.97 17.41
CA PHE A 341 -10.82 -3.78 18.80
C PHE A 341 -11.40 -2.39 19.10
N GLY A 342 -11.33 -1.45 18.16
CA GLY A 342 -11.94 -0.12 18.25
C GLY A 342 -11.13 0.91 19.05
N THR A 343 -11.75 2.07 19.29
CA THR A 343 -11.20 3.21 20.05
C THR A 343 -12.18 3.60 21.17
N PRO A 344 -11.72 4.01 22.37
CA PRO A 344 -10.35 3.94 22.88
C PRO A 344 -10.05 2.57 23.52
N PHE A 345 -9.08 1.84 22.97
CA PHE A 345 -8.58 0.57 23.53
C PHE A 345 -7.83 0.77 24.86
N TYR A 346 -7.19 1.93 25.04
CA TYR A 346 -6.40 2.25 26.24
C TYR A 346 -7.24 2.47 27.51
N LEU A 347 -8.54 2.79 27.40
CA LEU A 347 -9.42 2.85 28.58
C LEU A 347 -9.62 1.48 29.22
N LEU A 348 -9.48 0.40 28.45
CA LEU A 348 -9.55 -0.98 28.96
C LEU A 348 -8.29 -1.40 29.73
N LEU A 349 -7.18 -0.67 29.57
CA LEU A 349 -5.87 -0.92 30.20
C LEU A 349 -5.63 -0.07 31.47
N GLY A 350 -6.66 0.63 31.97
CA GLY A 350 -6.61 1.41 33.21
C GLY A 350 -6.87 2.89 33.01
N GLY A 351 -8.04 3.22 32.46
CA GLY A 351 -8.57 4.59 32.45
C GLY A 351 -8.91 5.12 33.85
#